data_AF-A0A538HJB8-F1
#
_entry.id   AF-A0A538HJB8-F1
#
_cell.length_a   1.000
_cell.length_b   1.000
_cell.length_c   1.000
_cell.angle_alpha   90.00
_cell.angle_beta   90.00
_cell.angle_gamma   90.00
#
_symmetry.space_group_name_H-M   'P 1'
#
loop_
_entity.id
_entity.type
_entity.pdbx_description
1 polymer ?
#
loop_
_entity_poly.entity_id
_entity_poly.type
_entity_poly.pdbx_seq_one_letter_code
_entity_poly.pdbx_strand_id
1 'polypeptide(L)' 'YVEDSGEGRWTVLEAVERGVAAPVITESLYARFSSQHPDSFGPRMIAALRNQFGGHRFQTEQ' A
#
# COMPACT_ATOMS: atom_id res chain seq x y z
N TYR A 1 1.82 -2.73 -9.14
CA TYR A 1 2.60 -2.50 -7.91
C TYR A 1 2.97 -1.03 -7.82
N VAL A 2 2.80 -0.40 -6.65
CA VAL A 2 3.27 0.96 -6.36
C VAL A 2 4.45 0.82 -5.42
N GLU A 3 5.58 1.43 -5.78
CA GLU A 3 6.82 1.39 -5.01
C GLU A 3 6.61 2.05 -3.64
N ASP A 4 7.09 1.40 -2.57
CA ASP A 4 6.99 1.91 -1.21
C ASP A 4 8.21 2.79 -0.92
N SER A 5 8.00 4.10 -0.71
CA SER A 5 9.06 5.03 -0.31
C SER A 5 9.58 4.78 1.11
N GLY A 6 8.85 4.00 1.92
CA GLY A 6 9.19 3.71 3.31
C GLY A 6 8.71 4.76 4.32
N GLU A 7 8.19 5.90 3.87
CA GLU A 7 7.70 6.99 4.75
C GLU A 7 6.54 6.54 5.64
N GLY A 8 5.64 5.69 5.12
CA GLY A 8 4.55 5.11 5.90
C GLY A 8 5.05 4.21 7.03
N ARG A 9 6.09 3.42 6.77
CA ARG A 9 6.75 2.57 7.78
C ARG A 9 7.44 3.41 8.84
N TRP A 10 8.20 4.40 8.42
CA TRP A 10 8.85 5.35 9.34
C TRP A 10 7.82 6.03 10.25
N THR A 11 6.71 6.49 9.69
CA THR A 11 5.64 7.16 10.45
C THR A 11 5.01 6.26 11.52
N VAL A 12 4.75 4.99 11.18
CA VAL A 12 4.18 4.03 12.14
C VAL A 12 5.18 3.71 13.26
N LEU A 13 6.47 3.57 12.94
CA LEU A 13 7.51 3.33 13.95
C LEU A 13 7.64 4.53 14.91
N GLU A 14 7.71 5.75 14.36
CA GLU A 14 7.79 6.98 15.15
C GLU A 14 6.57 7.16 16.08
N ALA A 15 5.37 6.79 15.60
CA ALA A 15 4.15 6.82 16.41
C ALA A 15 4.24 5.88 17.62
N VAL A 16 4.80 4.68 17.44
CA VAL A 16 5.04 3.73 18.54
C VAL A 16 6.06 4.28 19.53
N GLU A 17 7.19 4.81 19.05
CA GLU A 17 8.24 5.38 19.90
C GLU A 17 7.75 6.55 20.75
N ARG A 18 6.83 7.36 20.20
CA ARG A 18 6.22 8.51 20.91
C ARG A 18 4.99 8.14 21.73
N GLY A 19 4.51 6.90 21.68
CA GLY A 19 3.26 6.49 22.34
C GLY A 19 2.02 7.20 21.78
N VAL A 20 2.04 7.60 20.51
CA VAL A 20 0.94 8.27 19.83
C VAL A 20 0.17 7.25 18.98
N ALA A 21 -1.15 7.22 19.13
CA ALA A 21 -1.98 6.32 18.33
C ALA A 21 -2.07 6.82 16.87
N ALA A 22 -1.68 5.96 15.92
CA ALA A 22 -1.77 6.23 14.48
C ALA A 22 -2.56 5.13 13.72
N PRO A 23 -3.77 4.73 14.16
CA PRO A 23 -4.46 3.54 13.68
C PRO A 23 -4.71 3.54 12.17
N VAL A 24 -5.16 4.67 11.61
CA VAL A 24 -5.46 4.78 10.17
C VAL A 24 -4.21 4.62 9.29
N ILE A 25 -3.07 5.16 9.75
CA ILE A 25 -1.81 5.06 9.02
C ILE A 25 -1.27 3.63 9.10
N THR A 26 -1.36 3.00 10.27
CA THR A 26 -1.00 1.59 10.47
C THR A 26 -1.81 0.67 9.57
N GLU A 27 -3.13 0.81 9.55
CA GLU A 27 -4.00 0.00 8.68
C GLU A 27 -3.70 0.23 7.19
N SER A 28 -3.44 1.48 6.79
CA SER A 28 -3.07 1.80 5.41
C SER A 28 -1.75 1.16 4.99
N LEU A 29 -0.77 1.10 5.90
CA LEU A 29 0.51 0.43 5.67
C LEU A 29 0.33 -1.09 5.53
N TYR A 30 -0.51 -1.72 6.35
CA TYR A 30 -0.80 -3.15 6.26
C TYR A 30 -1.58 -3.52 5.00
N ALA A 31 -2.56 -2.70 4.61
CA ALA A 31 -3.27 -2.87 3.34
C ALA A 31 -2.30 -2.81 2.14
N ARG A 32 -1.29 -1.92 2.19
CA ARG A 32 -0.22 -1.88 1.18
C ARG A 32 0.55 -3.20 1.13
N PHE A 33 1.03 -3.73 2.25
CA PHE A 33 1.76 -5.02 2.27
C PHE A 33 0.90 -6.18 1.74
N SER A 34 -0.38 -6.23 2.11
CA SER A 34 -1.31 -7.23 1.59
C SER A 34 -1.43 -7.14 0.06
N SER A 35 -1.48 -5.93 -0.51
CA SER A 35 -1.58 -5.72 -1.96
C SER A 35 -0.33 -6.15 -2.75
N GLN A 36 0.81 -6.33 -2.09
CA GLN A 36 2.07 -6.75 -2.73
C GLN A 36 2.19 -8.28 -2.82
N HIS A 37 1.25 -9.03 -2.25
CA HIS A 37 1.28 -10.49 -2.34
C HIS A 37 0.92 -10.95 -3.76
N PRO A 38 1.72 -11.85 -4.35
CA PRO A 38 1.57 -12.30 -5.74
C PRO A 38 0.30 -13.12 -6.00
N ASP A 39 -0.45 -13.53 -4.98
CA ASP A 39 -1.74 -14.23 -5.14
C ASP A 39 -2.96 -13.31 -4.95
N SER A 40 -2.77 -11.99 -4.87
CA SER A 40 -3.85 -11.05 -4.56
C SER A 40 -4.65 -10.62 -5.81
N PHE A 41 -5.63 -11.45 -6.22
CA PHE A 41 -6.50 -11.17 -7.39
C PHE A 41 -7.27 -9.85 -7.29
N GLY A 42 -7.86 -9.56 -6.13
CA GLY A 42 -8.64 -8.33 -5.90
C GLY A 42 -7.81 -7.05 -6.08
N PRO A 43 -6.68 -6.90 -5.36
CA PRO A 43 -5.76 -5.76 -5.52
C PRO A 43 -5.25 -5.57 -6.95
N ARG A 44 -4.93 -6.66 -7.68
CA ARG A 44 -4.56 -6.58 -9.10
C ARG A 44 -5.70 -6.02 -9.96
N MET A 45 -6.92 -6.49 -9.75
CA MET A 45 -8.10 -5.98 -10.47
C MET A 45 -8.33 -4.50 -10.18
N ILE A 46 -8.25 -4.07 -8.92
CA ILE A 46 -8.39 -2.66 -8.54
C ILE A 46 -7.29 -1.82 -9.19
N ALA A 47 -6.04 -2.29 -9.21
CA ALA A 47 -4.93 -1.59 -9.86
C ALA A 47 -5.15 -1.46 -11.38
N ALA A 48 -5.66 -2.51 -12.04
CA ALA A 48 -6.01 -2.48 -13.46
C ALA A 48 -7.12 -1.47 -13.76
N LEU A 49 -8.17 -1.42 -12.93
CA LEU A 49 -9.26 -0.42 -13.07
C LEU A 49 -8.74 1.01 -12.88
N ARG A 50 -7.89 1.25 -11.88
CA ARG A 50 -7.27 2.57 -11.66
C ARG A 50 -6.39 3.01 -12.82
N ASN A 51 -5.75 2.08 -13.53
CA ASN A 51 -5.04 2.37 -14.77
C ASN A 51 -5.99 2.68 -15.93
N GLN A 52 -7.00 1.83 -16.15
CA GLN A 52 -7.95 1.99 -17.25
C GLN A 52 -8.73 3.30 -17.19
N PHE A 53 -9.19 3.70 -16.00
CA PHE A 53 -10.02 4.91 -15.83
C PHE A 53 -9.24 6.15 -15.42
N GLY A 54 -8.12 5.99 -14.70
CA GLY A 54 -7.37 7.10 -14.10
C GLY A 54 -5.96 7.29 -14.64
N GLY A 55 -5.50 6.45 -15.58
CA GLY A 55 -4.14 6.53 -16.14
C GLY A 55 -3.02 6.23 -15.13
N HIS A 56 -3.35 5.73 -13.93
CA HIS A 56 -2.34 5.38 -12.93
C HIS A 56 -1.42 4.27 -13.44
N ARG A 57 -0.11 4.33 -13.18
CA ARG A 57 0.83 3.28 -13.63
C ARG A 57 0.41 1.91 -13.09
N PHE A 58 0.29 0.95 -14.00
CA PHE A 58 0.04 -0.45 -13.70
C PHE A 58 1.30 -1.25 -14.02
N GLN A 59 1.66 -2.17 -13.14
CA GLN A 59 2.68 -3.18 -13.40
C GLN A 59 1.95 -4.51 -13.40
N THR A 60 1.85 -5.13 -14.57
CA THR A 60 1.63 -6.57 -14.73
C THR A 60 2.96 -7.23 -14.30
N GLU A 61 2.92 -8.19 -13.38
CA GLU A 61 4.12 -8.76 -12.73
C GLU A 61 5.15 -9.34 -13.72
N GLN A 62 6.38 -9.54 -13.21
CA GLN A 62 7.36 -10.47 -13.80
C GLN A 62 6.86 -11.91 -13.67
#